data_AF-A0A7D5YUT7-F1
#
_entry.id   AF-A0A7D5YUT7-F1
#
_cell.length_a   1.000
_cell.length_b   1.000
_cell.length_c   1.000
_cell.angle_alpha   90.00
_cell.angle_beta   90.00
_cell.angle_gamma   90.00
#
_symmetry.space_group_name_H-M   'P 1'
#
loop_
_entity.id
_entity.type
_entity.pdbx_description
1 polymer ?
#
loop_
_entity_poly.entity_id
_entity_poly.type
_entity_poly.pdbx_seq_one_letter_code
_entity_poly.pdbx_strand_id
1 'polypeptide(L)'
;MGWPTCKRNSGKTVNKILVYPGSFDPPHRGRLELLTHVFHHRDDIIAVIVIPLDDDDIRTKCRATGDKLLFTKQERVKIWRGHGPSDWLWVFDRSATDWSPFRRNLIKATAEDGFRLDFVLLAGPDQINPKFDVR
;
A
#
# COMPACT_ATOMS: atom_id res chain seq x y z
N MET A 1 -2.63 4.77 24.28
CA MET A 1 -1.82 5.10 23.08
C MET A 1 -2.82 5.51 22.00
N GLY A 2 -2.77 6.75 21.52
CA GLY A 2 -3.76 7.29 20.57
C GLY A 2 -3.31 7.10 19.12
N TRP A 3 -4.25 6.88 18.21
CA TRP A 3 -3.98 6.75 16.77
C TRP A 3 -3.67 8.10 16.13
N PRO A 4 -2.79 8.19 15.12
CA PRO A 4 -2.59 9.40 14.36
C PRO A 4 -3.91 9.79 13.68
N THR A 5 -4.45 10.95 14.06
CA THR A 5 -5.70 11.46 13.52
C THR A 5 -5.46 12.22 12.22
N CYS A 6 -6.38 12.04 11.26
CA CYS A 6 -6.39 12.81 10.03
C CYS A 6 -6.50 14.31 10.36
N LYS A 7 -5.53 15.11 9.89
CA LYS A 7 -5.42 16.54 10.19
C LYS A 7 -6.03 17.37 9.06
N ARG A 8 -6.96 18.26 9.40
CA ARG A 8 -7.49 19.26 8.44
C ARG A 8 -6.36 20.15 7.91
N ASN A 9 -6.54 20.65 6.70
CA ASN A 9 -5.56 21.50 6.02
C ASN A 9 -5.39 22.83 6.77
N SER A 10 -4.34 22.94 7.57
CA SER A 10 -3.93 24.14 8.31
C SER A 10 -2.70 24.83 7.70
N GLY A 11 -2.31 24.43 6.48
CA GLY A 11 -1.12 24.92 5.77
C GLY A 11 0.22 24.31 6.20
N LYS A 12 0.29 23.62 7.37
CA LYS A 12 1.55 23.05 7.90
C LYS A 12 1.63 21.52 7.88
N THR A 13 0.52 20.80 7.73
CA THR A 13 0.48 19.34 7.88
C THR A 13 -0.10 18.63 6.66
N VAL A 14 0.59 17.60 6.19
CA VAL A 14 0.17 16.71 5.11
C VAL A 14 -0.15 15.35 5.71
N ASN A 15 -1.33 14.81 5.43
CA ASN A 15 -1.62 13.43 5.78
C ASN A 15 -0.97 12.52 4.74
N LYS A 16 -0.21 11.52 5.17
CA LYS A 16 0.41 10.58 4.24
C LYS A 16 -0.21 9.20 4.36
N ILE A 17 -0.40 8.55 3.23
CA ILE A 17 -0.76 7.14 3.15
C ILE A 17 0.46 6.38 2.66
N LEU A 18 0.87 5.36 3.41
CA LEU A 18 1.91 4.44 2.96
C LEU A 18 1.31 3.47 1.94
N VAL A 19 1.94 3.33 0.78
CA VAL A 19 1.52 2.39 -0.27
C VAL A 19 2.55 1.29 -0.35
N TYR A 20 2.10 0.04 -0.28
CA TYR A 20 2.98 -1.12 -0.29
C TYR A 20 2.55 -2.11 -1.38
N PRO A 21 3.05 -1.94 -2.62
CA PRO A 21 2.81 -2.89 -3.70
C PRO A 21 3.73 -4.10 -3.59
N GLY A 22 3.26 -5.27 -4.05
CA GLY A 22 4.11 -6.45 -4.09
C GLY A 22 3.42 -7.73 -4.54
N SER A 23 4.23 -8.74 -4.87
CA SER A 23 3.71 -10.06 -5.23
C SER A 23 3.01 -10.73 -4.05
N PHE A 24 3.61 -10.65 -2.86
CA PHE A 24 3.13 -11.30 -1.63
C PHE A 24 2.86 -12.80 -1.84
N ASP A 25 3.76 -13.52 -2.51
CA ASP A 25 3.62 -14.95 -2.80
C ASP A 25 4.77 -15.75 -2.17
N PRO A 26 4.63 -16.28 -0.92
CA PRO A 26 3.49 -16.11 -0.02
C PRO A 26 3.50 -14.78 0.76
N PRO A 27 2.34 -14.32 1.27
CA PRO A 27 2.27 -13.20 2.19
C PRO A 27 2.78 -13.70 3.55
N HIS A 28 3.92 -13.19 4.01
CA HIS A 28 4.54 -13.63 5.26
C HIS A 28 4.44 -12.56 6.37
N ARG A 29 4.37 -13.02 7.64
CA ARG A 29 4.21 -12.18 8.84
C ARG A 29 5.23 -11.04 8.95
N GLY A 30 6.48 -11.27 8.52
CA GLY A 30 7.52 -10.23 8.53
C GLY A 30 7.14 -8.96 7.75
N ARG A 31 6.31 -9.06 6.70
CA ARG A 31 5.83 -7.86 5.98
C ARG A 31 4.81 -7.07 6.78
N LEU A 32 3.93 -7.75 7.52
CA LEU A 32 2.98 -7.09 8.41
C LEU A 32 3.70 -6.42 9.59
N GLU A 33 4.71 -7.08 10.16
CA GLU A 33 5.56 -6.51 11.21
C GLU A 33 6.29 -5.26 10.73
N LEU A 34 6.83 -5.28 9.50
CA LEU A 34 7.44 -4.10 8.88
C LEU A 34 6.44 -2.95 8.74
N LEU A 35 5.24 -3.19 8.21
CA LEU A 35 4.21 -2.16 8.07
C LEU A 35 3.78 -1.61 9.43
N THR A 36 3.61 -2.48 10.42
CA THR A 36 3.26 -2.12 11.80
C THR A 36 4.35 -1.23 12.39
N HIS A 37 5.62 -1.61 12.22
CA HIS A 37 6.76 -0.81 12.68
C HIS A 37 6.78 0.57 12.01
N VAL A 38 6.71 0.64 10.68
CA VAL A 38 6.74 1.91 9.94
C VAL A 38 5.57 2.81 10.34
N PHE A 39 4.37 2.25 10.45
CA PHE A 39 3.17 3.00 10.81
C PHE A 39 3.26 3.59 12.22
N HIS A 40 3.70 2.81 13.21
CA HIS A 40 3.77 3.28 14.60
C HIS A 40 4.96 4.20 14.91
N HIS A 41 5.96 4.28 14.02
CA HIS A 41 7.12 5.14 14.20
C HIS A 41 7.10 6.41 13.33
N ARG A 42 6.01 6.66 12.59
CA ARG A 42 5.86 7.83 11.73
C ARG A 42 4.53 8.55 11.96
N ASP A 43 4.61 9.68 12.66
CA ASP A 43 3.44 10.51 13.00
C ASP A 43 2.79 11.21 11.79
N ASP A 44 3.44 11.19 10.63
CA ASP A 44 2.92 11.76 9.38
C ASP A 44 2.14 10.74 8.53
N ILE A 45 2.20 9.45 8.86
CA ILE A 45 1.45 8.38 8.19
C ILE A 45 0.15 8.12 8.95
N ILE A 46 -0.98 8.24 8.25
CA ILE A 46 -2.32 8.07 8.85
C ILE A 46 -2.99 6.74 8.46
N ALA A 47 -2.53 6.09 7.38
CA ALA A 47 -3.01 4.78 6.95
C ALA A 47 -2.00 4.09 6.04
N VAL A 48 -2.22 2.81 5.80
CA VAL A 48 -1.46 1.95 4.89
C VAL A 48 -2.39 1.30 3.86
N ILE A 49 -1.99 1.30 2.60
CA ILE A 49 -2.65 0.57 1.51
C ILE A 49 -1.69 -0.48 0.96
N VAL A 50 -2.03 -1.75 1.17
CA VAL A 50 -1.35 -2.88 0.54
C VAL A 50 -1.94 -3.12 -0.84
N ILE A 51 -1.09 -3.24 -1.85
CA ILE A 51 -1.51 -3.47 -3.25
C ILE A 51 -0.91 -4.79 -3.75
N PRO A 52 -1.63 -5.92 -3.61
CA PRO A 52 -1.22 -7.16 -4.25
C PRO A 52 -1.20 -7.00 -5.78
N LEU A 53 -0.08 -7.36 -6.41
CA LEU A 53 0.05 -7.38 -7.88
C LEU A 53 -0.96 -8.36 -8.50
N ASP A 54 -1.31 -8.13 -9.76
CA ASP A 54 -2.24 -9.00 -10.49
C ASP A 54 -1.56 -10.34 -10.80
N ASP A 55 -2.36 -11.41 -10.96
CA ASP A 55 -1.80 -12.75 -11.13
C ASP A 55 -0.98 -12.89 -12.41
N ASP A 56 -1.30 -12.12 -13.46
CA ASP A 56 -0.54 -12.12 -14.71
C ASP A 56 0.85 -11.44 -14.56
N ASP A 57 0.96 -10.42 -13.72
CA ASP A 57 2.25 -9.79 -13.39
C ASP A 57 3.16 -10.80 -12.68
N ILE A 58 2.60 -11.53 -11.71
CA ILE A 58 3.34 -12.53 -10.95
C ILE A 58 3.69 -13.72 -11.83
N ARG A 59 2.77 -14.21 -12.68
CA ARG A 59 3.07 -15.28 -13.64
C ARG A 59 4.21 -14.90 -14.57
N THR A 60 4.25 -13.66 -15.03
CA THR A 60 5.35 -13.14 -15.88
C THR A 60 6.68 -13.18 -15.13
N LYS A 61 6.68 -12.74 -13.85
CA LYS A 61 7.85 -12.81 -12.98
C LYS A 61 8.30 -14.25 -12.71
N CYS A 62 7.37 -15.14 -12.36
CA CYS A 62 7.60 -16.55 -12.10
C CYS A 62 8.18 -17.28 -13.32
N ARG A 63 7.69 -16.99 -14.53
CA ARG A 63 8.27 -17.52 -15.78
C ARG A 63 9.74 -17.14 -15.96
N ALA A 64 10.11 -15.92 -15.54
CA ALA A 64 11.50 -15.45 -15.63
C ALA A 64 12.43 -16.16 -14.61
N THR A 65 11.91 -16.60 -13.47
CA THR A 65 12.69 -17.25 -12.41
C THR A 65 12.57 -18.77 -12.37
N GLY A 66 11.63 -19.36 -13.12
CA GLY A 66 11.31 -20.79 -13.06
C GLY A 66 10.39 -21.17 -11.89
N ASP A 67 9.91 -20.19 -11.13
CA ASP A 67 9.00 -20.40 -10.00
C ASP A 67 7.57 -20.70 -10.47
N LYS A 68 6.77 -21.28 -9.58
CA LYS A 68 5.32 -21.44 -9.78
C LYS A 68 4.58 -20.46 -8.88
N LEU A 69 3.54 -19.84 -9.43
CA LEU A 69 2.58 -19.06 -8.63
C LEU A 69 1.91 -20.01 -7.62
N LEU A 70 2.01 -19.70 -6.32
CA LEU A 70 1.43 -20.54 -5.27
C LEU A 70 0.02 -20.07 -4.88
N PHE A 71 -0.18 -18.76 -4.79
CA PHE A 71 -1.46 -18.16 -4.40
C PHE A 71 -1.99 -17.23 -5.49
N THR A 72 -3.30 -17.22 -5.72
CA THR A 72 -4.02 -16.23 -6.52
C THR A 72 -4.14 -14.89 -5.79
N LYS A 73 -4.42 -13.79 -6.49
CA LYS A 73 -4.60 -12.46 -5.89
C LYS A 73 -5.65 -12.48 -4.80
N GLN A 74 -6.76 -13.18 -5.05
CA GLN A 74 -7.86 -13.28 -4.11
C GLN A 74 -7.44 -13.99 -2.81
N GLU A 75 -6.63 -15.05 -2.92
CA GLU A 75 -6.07 -15.74 -1.75
C GLU A 75 -5.07 -14.85 -0.99
N ARG A 76 -4.19 -14.15 -1.70
CA ARG A 76 -3.24 -13.20 -1.09
C ARG A 76 -3.97 -12.07 -0.36
N VAL A 77 -5.04 -11.52 -0.95
CA VAL A 77 -5.92 -10.52 -0.30
C VAL A 77 -6.55 -11.09 0.97
N LYS A 78 -7.09 -12.31 0.91
CA LYS A 78 -7.70 -12.97 2.07
C LYS A 78 -6.70 -13.17 3.21
N ILE A 79 -5.47 -13.58 2.90
CA ILE A 79 -4.40 -13.73 3.89
C ILE A 79 -4.04 -12.36 4.51
N TRP A 80 -3.92 -11.31 3.70
CA TRP A 80 -3.63 -9.95 4.19
C TRP A 80 -4.72 -9.39 5.10
N ARG A 81 -6.00 -9.67 4.80
CA ARG A 81 -7.13 -9.30 5.66
C ARG A 81 -7.17 -10.09 6.97
N GLY A 82 -6.48 -11.23 7.05
CA GLY A 82 -6.40 -12.04 8.25
C GLY A 82 -7.79 -12.36 8.82
N HIS A 83 -8.01 -12.00 10.08
CA HIS A 83 -9.24 -12.28 10.83
C HIS A 83 -10.32 -11.18 10.76
N GLY A 84 -10.09 -10.07 10.04
CA GLY A 84 -11.06 -8.97 10.00
C GLY A 84 -10.50 -7.64 9.52
N PRO A 85 -11.34 -6.59 9.45
CA PRO A 85 -10.89 -5.26 9.07
C PRO A 85 -9.83 -4.70 10.04
N SER A 86 -8.94 -3.87 9.52
CA SER A 86 -7.97 -3.10 10.31
C SER A 86 -8.29 -1.61 10.21
N ASP A 87 -8.14 -0.89 11.32
CA ASP A 87 -8.43 0.56 11.39
C ASP A 87 -7.40 1.41 10.62
N TRP A 88 -6.22 0.86 10.36
CA TRP A 88 -5.10 1.59 9.76
C TRP A 88 -4.56 0.95 8.47
N LEU A 89 -4.93 -0.31 8.19
CA LEU A 89 -4.44 -1.06 7.04
C LEU A 89 -5.60 -1.44 6.12
N TRP A 90 -5.48 -1.06 4.86
CA TRP A 90 -6.42 -1.43 3.80
C TRP A 90 -5.72 -2.25 2.72
N VAL A 91 -6.45 -3.21 2.13
CA VAL A 91 -5.94 -4.07 1.06
C VAL A 91 -6.71 -3.74 -0.22
N PHE A 92 -5.99 -3.23 -1.22
CA PHE A 92 -6.54 -2.89 -2.52
C PHE A 92 -6.76 -4.17 -3.34
N ASP A 93 -8.01 -4.62 -3.42
CA ASP A 93 -8.40 -5.91 -4.01
C ASP A 93 -8.84 -5.82 -5.48
N ARG A 94 -8.77 -4.62 -6.08
CA ARG A 94 -9.06 -4.36 -7.51
C ARG A 94 -7.81 -4.55 -8.38
N SER A 95 -7.95 -4.52 -9.71
CA SER A 95 -6.80 -4.66 -10.62
C SER A 95 -5.76 -3.57 -10.36
N ALA A 96 -4.48 -3.89 -10.54
CA ALA A 96 -3.40 -2.91 -10.46
C ALA A 96 -3.63 -1.69 -11.38
N THR A 97 -4.31 -1.88 -12.52
CA THR A 97 -4.70 -0.81 -13.45
C THR A 97 -5.71 0.19 -12.85
N ASP A 98 -6.53 -0.25 -11.90
CA ASP A 98 -7.50 0.60 -11.20
C ASP A 98 -6.83 1.52 -10.15
N TRP A 99 -5.56 1.29 -9.82
CA TRP A 99 -4.87 2.04 -8.77
C TRP A 99 -4.74 3.53 -9.10
N SER A 100 -4.36 3.89 -10.33
CA SER A 100 -4.16 5.29 -10.72
C SER A 100 -5.46 6.11 -10.68
N PRO A 101 -6.58 5.63 -11.27
CA PRO A 101 -7.89 6.26 -11.10
C PRO A 101 -8.31 6.36 -9.63
N PHE A 102 -8.15 5.29 -8.85
CA PHE A 102 -8.51 5.28 -7.44
C PHE A 102 -7.73 6.33 -6.64
N ARG A 103 -6.40 6.37 -6.79
CA ARG A 103 -5.52 7.34 -6.11
C ARG A 103 -5.94 8.77 -6.41
N ARG A 104 -6.22 9.08 -7.68
CA ARG A 104 -6.66 10.42 -8.11
C ARG A 104 -8.00 10.80 -7.48
N ASN A 105 -8.96 9.89 -7.49
CA ASN A 105 -10.28 10.13 -6.91
C ASN A 105 -10.20 10.30 -5.39
N LEU A 106 -9.34 9.54 -4.70
CA LEU A 106 -9.12 9.67 -3.27
C LEU A 106 -8.49 11.03 -2.90
N ILE A 107 -7.51 11.51 -3.67
CA ILE A 107 -6.94 12.86 -3.50
C ILE A 107 -8.02 13.92 -3.69
N LYS A 108 -8.81 13.80 -4.76
CA LYS A 108 -9.86 14.78 -5.07
C LYS A 108 -10.91 14.84 -3.95
N ALA A 109 -11.46 13.70 -3.55
CA ALA A 109 -12.50 13.62 -2.52
C ALA A 109 -11.99 14.19 -1.18
N THR A 110 -10.78 13.82 -0.77
CA THR A 110 -10.20 14.34 0.48
C THR A 110 -9.91 15.85 0.43
N ALA A 111 -9.51 16.36 -0.74
CA ALA A 111 -9.30 17.80 -0.93
C ALA A 111 -10.61 18.60 -0.87
N GLU A 112 -11.71 18.07 -1.42
CA GLU A 112 -13.05 18.67 -1.33
C GLU A 112 -13.51 18.79 0.13
N ASP A 113 -13.10 17.86 0.99
CA ASP A 113 -13.36 17.88 2.43
C ASP A 113 -12.35 18.73 3.24
N GLY A 114 -11.41 19.40 2.58
CA GLY A 114 -10.42 20.27 3.22
C GLY A 114 -9.24 19.52 3.84
N PHE A 115 -8.92 18.32 3.38
CA PHE A 115 -7.74 17.55 3.78
C PHE A 115 -6.69 17.54 2.67
N ARG A 116 -5.41 17.63 3.05
CA ARG A 116 -4.30 17.44 2.12
C ARG A 116 -3.74 16.03 2.29
N LEU A 117 -3.74 15.28 1.20
CA LEU A 117 -3.32 13.88 1.16
C LEU A 117 -2.13 13.69 0.24
N ASP A 118 -1.16 12.90 0.68
CA ASP A 118 0.01 12.49 -0.11
C ASP A 118 0.28 10.98 0.09
N PHE A 119 1.08 10.39 -0.80
CA PHE A 119 1.36 8.96 -0.80
C PHE A 119 2.86 8.71 -0.74
N VAL A 120 3.27 7.83 0.17
CA VAL A 120 4.66 7.39 0.30
C VAL A 120 4.75 5.94 -0.15
N LEU A 121 5.60 5.66 -1.13
CA LEU A 121 5.84 4.29 -1.57
C LEU A 121 6.80 3.60 -0.59
N LEU A 122 6.38 2.47 -0.02
CA LEU A 122 7.28 1.52 0.60
C LEU A 122 7.71 0.52 -0.49
N ALA A 123 8.99 0.52 -0.84
CA ALA A 123 9.56 -0.37 -1.83
C ALA A 123 10.79 -1.07 -1.23
N GLY A 124 11.05 -2.30 -1.67
CA GLY A 124 12.32 -2.96 -1.39
C GLY A 124 13.47 -2.21 -2.06
N PRO A 125 14.70 -2.27 -1.52
CA PRO A 125 15.86 -1.60 -2.11
C PRO A 125 16.15 -2.06 -3.55
N ASP A 126 15.74 -3.28 -3.91
CA ASP A 126 15.79 -3.85 -5.27
C ASP A 126 14.83 -3.17 -6.25
N GLN A 127 13.81 -2.48 -5.75
CA GLN A 127 12.80 -1.77 -6.54
C GLN A 127 13.07 -0.26 -6.63
N ILE A 128 14.03 0.25 -5.85
CA ILE A 128 14.46 1.64 -5.92
C ILE A 128 15.45 1.76 -7.08
N ASN A 129 14.94 2.06 -8.27
CA ASN A 129 15.80 2.48 -9.38
C ASN A 129 16.12 3.98 -9.19
N PRO A 130 17.38 4.40 -9.00
CA PRO A 130 17.75 5.80 -8.76
C PRO A 130 17.34 6.78 -9.88
N LYS A 131 16.89 6.25 -11.02
CA LYS A 131 16.47 7.03 -12.20
C LYS A 131 14.97 7.34 -12.26
N PHE A 132 14.16 6.83 -11.33
CA PHE A 132 12.70 7.03 -11.31
C PHE A 132 12.19 7.68 -10.01
N ASP A 133 13.03 8.49 -9.37
CA ASP A 133 12.56 9.42 -8.33
C ASP A 133 11.86 10.60 -9.01
N VAL A 134 10.55 10.45 -9.24
CA VAL A 134 9.73 11.53 -9.81
C VAL A 134 9.14 12.34 -8.66
N ARG A 135 9.60 13.58 -8.60
CA ARG A 135 9.08 14.70 -7.80
C ARG A 135 7.57 14.85 -7.87
#